data_AF-A0A1L3LSF8-F1
#
_entry.id   AF-A0A1L3LSF8-F1
#
_cell.length_a   1.000
_cell.length_b   1.000
_cell.length_c   1.000
_cell.angle_alpha   90.00
_cell.angle_beta   90.00
_cell.angle_gamma   90.00
#
_symmetry.space_group_name_H-M   'P 1'
#
loop_
_entity.id
_entity.type
_entity.pdbx_description
1 polymer ?
#
loop_
_entity_poly.entity_id
_entity_poly.type
_entity_poly.pdbx_seq_one_letter_code
_entity_poly.pdbx_strand_id
1 'polypeptide(L)' 'MIDWRDLTEEDAIDAAVDEHGKDATTSVAYCALESYRGVDTPEYRFWFGLFLKLAKREHVGWA' A
#
# COMPACT_ATOMS: atom_id res chain seq x y z
N MET A 1 -0.86 7.39 -10.04
CA MET A 1 -1.80 6.25 -9.90
C MET A 1 -1.25 5.06 -10.67
N ILE A 2 -0.49 4.27 -9.92
CA ILE A 2 0.17 3.03 -10.32
C ILE A 2 -0.84 2.03 -10.90
N ASP A 3 -0.46 1.37 -12.00
CA ASP A 3 -1.26 0.27 -12.57
C ASP A 3 -1.14 -0.98 -11.68
N TRP A 4 -2.03 -1.10 -10.70
CA TRP A 4 -1.94 -2.05 -9.60
C TRP A 4 -2.36 -3.49 -9.94
N ARG A 5 -3.03 -3.70 -11.07
CA ARG A 5 -3.75 -4.97 -11.35
C ARG A 5 -2.83 -6.14 -11.60
N ASP A 6 -1.64 -5.87 -12.13
CA ASP A 6 -0.66 -6.88 -12.52
C ASP A 6 0.60 -6.84 -11.63
N LEU A 7 0.56 -6.07 -10.53
CA LEU A 7 1.70 -5.97 -9.61
C LEU A 7 1.70 -7.13 -8.62
N THR A 8 2.90 -7.67 -8.40
CA THR A 8 3.16 -8.44 -7.18
C THR A 8 3.15 -7.49 -5.97
N GLU A 9 3.11 -8.05 -4.76
CA GLU A 9 3.19 -7.22 -3.55
C GLU A 9 4.51 -6.46 -3.47
N GLU A 10 5.61 -7.07 -3.91
CA GLU A 10 6.94 -6.45 -3.91
C GLU A 10 7.01 -5.30 -4.92
N ASP A 11 6.55 -5.53 -6.15
CA ASP A 11 6.51 -4.48 -7.18
C ASP A 11 5.60 -3.32 -6.79
N ALA A 12 4.48 -3.62 -6.12
CA ALA A 12 3.56 -2.60 -5.60
C ALA A 12 4.21 -1.75 -4.50
N ILE A 13 5.01 -2.35 -3.62
CA ILE A 13 5.75 -1.63 -2.58
C ILE A 13 6.80 -0.72 -3.23
N ASP A 14 7.60 -1.26 -4.15
CA ASP A 14 8.65 -0.51 -4.82
C ASP A 14 8.06 0.66 -5.63
N ALA A 15 6.97 0.43 -6.35
CA ALA A 15 6.26 1.48 -7.09
C ALA A 15 5.70 2.57 -6.15
N ALA A 16 5.13 2.19 -5.01
CA ALA A 16 4.63 3.16 -4.04
C ALA A 16 5.78 4.00 -3.45
N VAL A 17 6.92 3.37 -3.15
CA VAL A 17 8.11 4.06 -2.64
C VAL A 17 8.70 4.99 -3.69
N ASP A 18 8.73 4.59 -4.96
CA ASP A 18 9.18 5.43 -6.09
C ASP A 18 8.24 6.65 -6.28
N GLU A 19 6.93 6.45 -6.21
CA GLU A 19 5.94 7.53 -6.38
C GLU A 19 5.95 8.54 -5.22
N HIS A 20 6.12 8.08 -3.97
CA HIS A 20 5.96 8.93 -2.78
C HIS A 20 7.25 9.27 -2.02
N GLY A 21 8.34 8.53 -2.26
CA GLY A 21 9.64 8.76 -1.61
C GLY A 21 9.64 8.59 -0.09
N LYS A 22 8.74 7.75 0.45
CA LYS A 22 8.63 7.43 1.89
C LYS A 22 8.99 5.97 2.15
N ASP A 23 9.02 5.57 3.43
CA ASP A 23 9.10 4.16 3.79
C ASP A 23 7.93 3.36 3.19
N ALA A 24 8.11 2.05 3.07
CA ALA A 24 7.15 1.17 2.42
C ALA A 24 5.73 1.30 2.99
N THR A 25 5.58 1.32 4.32
CA THR A 25 4.27 1.38 4.98
C THR A 25 3.58 2.72 4.70
N THR A 26 4.30 3.83 4.87
CA THR A 26 3.77 5.17 4.60
C THR A 26 3.42 5.37 3.14
N SER A 27 4.28 4.92 2.22
CA SER A 27 4.06 5.02 0.78
C SER A 27 2.81 4.25 0.35
N VAL A 28 2.66 3.00 0.79
CA VAL A 28 1.48 2.17 0.50
C VAL A 28 0.21 2.76 1.14
N ALA A 29 0.30 3.40 2.31
CA ALA A 29 -0.82 4.11 2.92
C ALA A 29 -1.29 5.30 2.08
N TYR A 30 -0.38 6.05 1.45
CA TYR A 30 -0.75 7.11 0.51
C TYR A 30 -1.47 6.57 -0.71
N CYS A 31 -0.98 5.48 -1.33
CA CYS A 31 -1.68 4.84 -2.44
C CYS A 31 -3.11 4.43 -2.04
N ALA A 32 -3.29 3.82 -0.86
CA ALA A 32 -4.62 3.47 -0.36
C ALA A 32 -5.52 4.71 -0.20
N LEU A 33 -5.00 5.80 0.37
CA LEU A 33 -5.74 7.05 0.54
C LEU A 33 -6.15 7.67 -0.80
N GLU A 34 -5.26 7.68 -1.79
CA GLU A 34 -5.52 8.24 -3.12
C GLU A 34 -6.52 7.40 -3.94
N SER A 35 -6.51 6.08 -3.75
CA SER A 35 -7.47 5.18 -4.40
C SER A 35 -8.85 5.18 -3.73
N TYR A 36 -8.98 5.77 -2.54
CA TYR A 36 -10.25 5.90 -1.84
C TYR A 36 -11.11 7.02 -2.43
N ARG A 37 -12.09 6.65 -3.24
CA ARG A 37 -13.04 7.59 -3.87
C ARG A 37 -14.34 7.76 -3.09
N GLY A 38 -14.30 7.63 -1.77
CA GLY A 38 -15.50 7.59 -0.91
C GLY A 38 -16.29 6.28 -0.99
N VAL A 39 -15.78 5.29 -1.73
CA VAL A 39 -16.34 3.95 -1.86
C VAL A 39 -15.22 2.91 -1.84
N ASP A 40 -15.58 1.70 -1.49
CA ASP A 40 -14.68 0.56 -1.39
C ASP A 40 -14.36 -0.02 -2.79
N THR A 41 -13.32 0.52 -3.43
CA THR A 41 -12.89 0.10 -4.78
C THR A 41 -11.92 -1.09 -4.71
N PRO A 42 -11.82 -1.92 -5.77
CA PRO A 42 -10.85 -3.01 -5.82
C PRO A 42 -9.40 -2.54 -5.60
N GLU A 43 -9.07 -1.36 -6.14
CA GLU A 43 -7.77 -0.73 -5.98
C GLU A 43 -7.51 -0.31 -4.54
N TYR A 44 -8.49 0.35 -3.91
CA TYR A 44 -8.43 0.68 -2.49
C TYR A 44 -8.21 -0.57 -1.64
N ARG A 45 -8.96 -1.65 -1.88
CA ARG A 45 -8.80 -2.91 -1.15
C ARG A 45 -7.41 -3.52 -1.31
N PHE A 46 -6.86 -3.44 -2.52
CA PHE A 46 -5.51 -3.91 -2.80
C PHE A 46 -4.48 -3.17 -1.95
N TRP A 47 -4.42 -1.84 -2.07
CA TRP A 47 -3.46 -1.01 -1.35
C TRP A 47 -3.67 -1.06 0.17
N PHE A 48 -4.91 -1.00 0.63
CA PHE A 48 -5.24 -1.09 2.06
C PHE A 48 -4.89 -2.46 2.64
N GLY A 49 -5.13 -3.54 1.90
CA GLY A 49 -4.73 -4.90 2.30
C GLY A 49 -3.22 -5.04 2.43
N LEU A 50 -2.46 -4.44 1.50
CA LEU A 50 -1.00 -4.42 1.53
C LEU A 50 -0.47 -3.60 2.70
N PHE A 51 -1.05 -2.41 2.96
CA PHE A 51 -0.75 -1.60 4.13
C PHE A 51 -0.91 -2.41 5.44
N LEU A 52 -2.03 -3.12 5.60
CA LEU A 52 -2.26 -3.94 6.79
C LEU A 52 -1.22 -5.06 6.96
N LYS A 53 -0.71 -5.64 5.87
CA LYS A 53 0.35 -6.66 5.93
C LYS A 53 1.67 -6.04 6.39
N LEU A 54 2.02 -4.87 5.87
CA LEU A 54 3.24 -4.14 6.25
C LEU A 54 3.19 -3.66 7.70
N ALA A 55 2.12 -2.98 8.10
CA ALA A 55 1.93 -2.52 9.47
C ALA A 55 2.02 -3.68 10.47
N LYS A 56 1.42 -4.84 10.15
CA LYS A 56 1.54 -6.03 10.99
C LYS A 56 2.98 -6.53 11.09
N ARG A 57 3.76 -6.54 10.00
CA ARG A 57 5.17 -6.94 10.01
C ARG A 57 6.02 -6.04 10.89
N GLU A 58 5.81 -4.72 10.82
CA GLU A 58 6.52 -3.76 11.68
C GLU A 58 6.14 -3.89 13.16
N HIS A 59 4.90 -4.31 13.45
CA HIS A 59 4.43 -4.54 14.81
C HIS A 59 4.82 -5.91 15.41
N VAL A 60 5.43 -6.84 14.66
CA VAL A 60 6.01 -8.08 15.22
C VAL A 60 7.33 -7.77 15.96
N GLY A 61 7.20 -7.05 17.06
CA GLY A 61 8.32 -6.63 17.91
C GLY A 61 7.90 -5.99 19.24
N TRP A 62 6.61 -5.84 19.50
CA TRP A 62 6.07 -5.38 20.79
C TRP A 62 5.48 -6.56 21.57
N ALA A 63 6.35 -7.45 22.01
CA ALA A 63 6.08 -8.42 23.07
C ALA A 63 6.94 -8.07 24.29
#